data_AF-A0ABD3VBE7-F1
#
_entry.id   AF-A0ABD3VBE7-F1
#
_cell.length_a   1.000
_cell.length_b   1.000
_cell.length_c   1.000
_cell.angle_alpha   90.00
_cell.angle_beta   90.00
_cell.angle_gamma   90.00
#
_symmetry.space_group_name_H-M   'P 1'
#
loop_
_entity.id
_entity.type
_entity.pdbx_description
1 polymer ?
#
loop_
_entity_poly.entity_id
_entity_poly.type
_entity_poly.pdbx_seq_one_letter_code
_entity_poly.pdbx_strand_id
1 'polypeptide(L)'
;MASNIRKRQAEKQAPLTPSLMTIVSKAVTAEAKWTEKDEFLDVIYWMRQIIGIILGLVWGILPLKGFLGLILFFAINVGITYLYYANFQKIDEEAYGGTSEILKEGLMTSFSAFLVVWIIFYSSLHAETT
;
A
#
# COMPACT_ATOMS: atom_id res chain seq x y z
N MET A 1 -29.64 37.57 -12.40
CA MET A 1 -28.59 37.16 -11.44
C MET A 1 -28.78 35.75 -10.84
N ALA A 2 -30.00 35.27 -10.63
CA ALA A 2 -30.25 33.93 -10.05
C ALA A 2 -29.92 32.73 -10.96
N SER A 3 -29.85 32.92 -12.28
CA SER A 3 -29.51 31.85 -13.24
C SER A 3 -28.04 31.42 -13.19
N ASN A 4 -27.14 32.36 -12.88
CA ASN A 4 -25.69 32.08 -12.79
C ASN A 4 -25.31 31.33 -11.51
N ILE A 5 -26.15 31.42 -10.46
CA ILE A 5 -25.93 30.71 -9.19
C ILE A 5 -26.27 29.22 -9.35
N ARG A 6 -27.35 28.88 -10.07
CA ARG A 6 -27.70 27.49 -10.38
C ARG A 6 -26.68 26.79 -11.29
N LYS A 7 -26.11 27.51 -12.27
CA LYS A 7 -25.03 26.97 -13.11
C LYS A 7 -23.75 26.69 -12.32
N ARG A 8 -23.36 27.56 -11.38
CA ARG A 8 -22.19 27.34 -10.51
C ARG A 8 -22.39 26.21 -9.48
N GLN A 9 -23.62 25.91 -9.10
CA GLN A 9 -23.93 24.77 -8.21
C GLN A 9 -23.99 23.44 -8.96
N ALA A 10 -24.40 23.42 -10.23
CA ALA A 10 -24.37 22.22 -11.08
C ALA A 10 -22.94 21.81 -11.48
N GLU A 11 -22.02 22.77 -11.59
CA GLU A 11 -20.61 22.52 -11.94
C GLU A 11 -19.74 22.11 -10.73
N LYS A 12 -20.31 22.15 -9.51
CA LYS A 12 -19.66 21.73 -8.26
C LYS A 12 -20.03 20.31 -7.81
N GLN A 13 -20.67 19.51 -8.66
CA GLN A 13 -20.51 18.06 -8.57
C GLN A 13 -19.18 17.70 -9.23
N ALA A 14 -18.09 18.05 -8.53
CA ALA A 14 -16.83 17.34 -8.68
C ALA A 14 -17.15 15.83 -8.53
N PRO A 15 -16.47 14.93 -9.27
CA PRO A 15 -16.71 13.50 -9.18
C PRO A 15 -16.76 13.13 -7.70
N LEU A 16 -17.91 12.62 -7.24
CA LEU A 16 -18.13 12.21 -5.86
C LEU A 16 -16.92 11.38 -5.46
N THR A 17 -16.04 11.93 -4.63
CA THR A 17 -14.89 11.21 -4.11
C THR A 17 -15.47 9.92 -3.51
N PRO A 18 -15.09 8.74 -4.03
CA PRO A 18 -15.66 7.50 -3.55
C PRO A 18 -15.45 7.44 -2.04
N SER A 19 -16.50 7.08 -1.29
CA SER A 19 -16.35 6.95 0.15
C SER A 19 -15.24 5.93 0.44
N LEU A 20 -14.44 6.14 1.49
CA LEU A 20 -13.35 5.21 1.84
C LEU A 20 -13.83 3.75 1.95
N MET A 21 -15.07 3.54 2.40
CA MET A 21 -15.70 2.22 2.44
C MET A 21 -15.86 1.61 1.04
N THR A 22 -16.17 2.42 0.03
CA THR A 22 -16.26 1.99 -1.37
C THR A 22 -14.88 1.63 -1.92
N ILE A 23 -13.84 2.41 -1.58
CA ILE A 23 -12.45 2.14 -2.01
C ILE A 23 -11.95 0.83 -1.39
N VAL A 24 -12.13 0.65 -0.08
CA VAL A 24 -11.74 -0.57 0.64
C VAL A 24 -12.55 -1.77 0.14
N SER A 25 -13.86 -1.60 -0.07
CA SER A 25 -14.69 -2.65 -0.64
C SER A 25 -14.20 -3.06 -2.03
N LYS A 26 -13.81 -2.10 -2.89
CA LYS A 26 -13.21 -2.39 -4.20
C LYS A 26 -11.86 -3.07 -4.07
N ALA A 27 -11.01 -2.64 -3.14
CA ALA A 27 -9.70 -3.25 -2.87
C ALA A 27 -9.83 -4.74 -2.51
N VAL A 28 -10.86 -5.09 -1.74
CA VAL A 28 -11.13 -6.46 -1.29
C VAL A 28 -12.02 -7.23 -2.28
N THR A 29 -12.54 -6.58 -3.34
CA THR A 29 -13.30 -7.25 -4.39
C THR A 29 -12.35 -7.67 -5.51
N ALA A 30 -12.34 -8.96 -5.86
CA ALA A 30 -11.55 -9.47 -6.97
C ALA A 30 -11.99 -8.85 -8.31
N GLU A 31 -11.03 -8.60 -9.20
CA GLU A 31 -11.24 -8.01 -10.54
C GLU A 31 -12.06 -6.70 -10.51
N ALA A 32 -11.86 -5.87 -9.48
CA ALA A 32 -12.52 -4.60 -9.38
C ALA A 32 -12.00 -3.64 -10.46
N LYS A 33 -12.93 -2.98 -11.17
CA LYS A 33 -12.56 -1.95 -12.13
C LYS A 33 -12.20 -0.67 -11.40
N TRP A 34 -10.92 -0.28 -11.47
CA TRP A 34 -10.47 1.00 -10.93
C TRP A 34 -10.68 2.10 -11.97
N THR A 35 -11.47 3.10 -11.62
CA THR A 35 -11.78 4.23 -12.50
C THR A 35 -10.61 5.21 -12.56
N GLU A 36 -9.91 5.37 -11.45
CA GLU A 36 -8.77 6.28 -11.28
C GLU A 36 -7.52 5.47 -10.91
N LYS A 37 -6.40 5.77 -11.58
CA LYS A 37 -5.10 5.13 -11.33
C LYS A 37 -4.60 5.40 -9.90
N ASP A 38 -4.73 6.64 -9.44
CA ASP A 38 -4.25 7.06 -8.13
C ASP A 38 -4.97 6.34 -6.98
N GLU A 39 -6.27 6.05 -7.13
CA GLU A 39 -7.07 5.29 -6.14
C GLU A 39 -6.49 3.88 -5.94
N PHE A 40 -6.05 3.24 -7.03
CA PHE A 40 -5.40 1.93 -6.95
C PHE A 40 -4.00 2.01 -6.34
N LEU A 41 -3.20 3.02 -6.72
CA LEU A 41 -1.87 3.24 -6.16
C LEU A 41 -1.91 3.52 -4.65
N ASP A 42 -2.91 4.27 -4.17
CA ASP A 42 -3.14 4.50 -2.74
C ASP A 42 -3.39 3.19 -1.99
N VAL A 43 -4.20 2.28 -2.56
CA VAL A 43 -4.46 0.96 -1.97
C VAL A 43 -3.19 0.12 -1.88
N ILE A 44 -2.37 0.12 -2.94
CA ILE A 44 -1.08 -0.58 -2.95
C ILE A 44 -0.14 0.00 -1.89
N TYR A 45 -0.06 1.32 -1.80
CA TYR A 45 0.74 2.03 -0.80
C TYR A 45 0.36 1.60 0.61
N TRP A 46 -0.93 1.70 0.97
CA TRP A 46 -1.41 1.37 2.31
C TRP A 46 -1.28 -0.13 2.63
N MET A 47 -1.53 -1.01 1.66
CA MET A 47 -1.30 -2.44 1.82
C MET A 47 0.16 -2.75 2.16
N ARG A 48 1.11 -2.17 1.41
CA ARG A 48 2.55 -2.33 1.70
C ARG A 48 2.92 -1.77 3.06
N GLN A 49 2.32 -0.66 3.47
CA GLN A 49 2.57 -0.04 4.77
C GLN A 49 2.18 -0.99 5.92
N ILE A 50 1.02 -1.64 5.81
CA ILE A 50 0.56 -2.64 6.78
C ILE A 50 1.53 -3.84 6.79
N ILE A 51 1.92 -4.35 5.62
CA ILE A 51 2.88 -5.46 5.51
C ILE A 51 4.23 -5.09 6.16
N GLY A 52 4.74 -3.89 5.92
CA GLY A 52 6.02 -3.44 6.47
C GLY A 52 5.99 -3.36 8.00
N ILE A 53 4.90 -2.85 8.57
CA ILE A 53 4.72 -2.82 10.03
C ILE A 53 4.64 -4.24 10.60
N ILE A 54 3.84 -5.13 10.00
CA ILE A 54 3.71 -6.52 10.46
C ILE A 54 5.06 -7.25 10.41
N LEU A 55 5.79 -7.16 9.29
CA LEU A 55 7.10 -7.78 9.16
C LEU A 55 8.10 -7.21 10.17
N GLY A 56 8.06 -5.90 10.42
CA GLY A 56 8.93 -5.24 11.39
C GLY A 56 8.66 -5.72 12.81
N LEU A 57 7.38 -5.93 13.17
CA LEU A 57 7.00 -6.52 14.45
C LEU A 57 7.50 -7.96 14.58
N VAL A 58 7.24 -8.80 13.57
CA VAL A 58 7.62 -10.21 13.62
C VAL A 58 9.14 -10.36 13.71
N TRP A 59 9.93 -9.57 12.97
CA TRP A 59 11.41 -9.62 12.99
C TRP A 59 12.00 -8.88 14.20
N GLY A 60 11.24 -7.99 14.83
CA GLY A 60 11.60 -7.42 16.12
C GLY A 60 11.48 -8.43 17.25
N ILE A 61 10.45 -9.29 17.19
CA ILE A 61 10.19 -10.35 18.17
C ILE A 61 11.08 -11.58 17.92
N LEU A 62 11.13 -12.07 16.68
CA LEU A 62 12.05 -13.12 16.26
C LEU A 62 13.38 -12.45 15.94
N PRO A 63 14.47 -12.61 16.72
CA PRO A 63 15.73 -11.88 16.55
C PRO A 63 16.50 -12.33 15.29
N LEU A 64 15.89 -12.14 14.13
CA LEU A 64 16.51 -12.25 12.83
C LEU A 64 17.55 -11.13 12.77
N LYS A 65 18.78 -11.50 12.42
CA LYS A 65 19.93 -10.60 12.40
C LYS A 65 20.48 -10.51 10.99
N GLY A 66 21.00 -9.34 10.66
CA GLY A 66 21.76 -9.10 9.45
C GLY A 66 20.93 -9.05 8.16
N PHE A 67 21.61 -9.26 7.04
CA PHE A 67 21.10 -9.02 5.69
C PHE A 67 19.93 -9.92 5.29
N LEU A 68 19.81 -11.10 5.90
CA LEU A 68 18.71 -12.05 5.65
C LEU A 68 17.33 -11.43 5.92
N GLY A 69 17.20 -10.64 6.99
CA GLY A 69 15.94 -9.98 7.31
C GLY A 69 15.52 -8.95 6.27
N LEU A 70 16.51 -8.25 5.68
CA LEU A 70 16.30 -7.27 4.62
C LEU A 70 15.88 -7.94 3.31
N ILE A 71 16.57 -9.01 2.90
CA ILE A 71 16.21 -9.76 1.69
C ILE A 71 14.79 -10.31 1.81
N LEU A 72 14.47 -10.92 2.95
CA LEU A 72 13.14 -11.48 3.20
C LEU A 72 12.05 -10.41 3.16
N PHE A 73 12.32 -9.21 3.70
CA PHE A 73 11.40 -8.09 3.56
C PHE A 73 11.11 -7.78 2.09
N PHE A 74 12.15 -7.60 1.26
CA PHE A 74 11.95 -7.29 -0.16
C PHE A 74 11.23 -8.43 -0.88
N ALA A 75 11.61 -9.69 -0.64
CA ALA A 75 10.97 -10.84 -1.27
C ALA A 75 9.48 -10.96 -0.92
N ILE A 76 9.12 -10.81 0.36
CA ILE A 76 7.73 -10.90 0.82
C ILE A 76 6.93 -9.68 0.33
N ASN A 77 7.46 -8.47 0.48
CA ASN A 77 6.75 -7.23 0.11
C ASN A 77 6.49 -7.17 -1.40
N VAL A 78 7.51 -7.44 -2.23
CA VAL A 78 7.37 -7.54 -3.69
C VAL A 78 6.46 -8.69 -4.08
N GLY A 79 6.64 -9.86 -3.48
CA GLY A 79 5.87 -11.07 -3.78
C GLY A 79 4.38 -10.92 -3.48
N ILE A 80 4.00 -10.41 -2.31
CA ILE A 80 2.59 -10.19 -1.96
C ILE A 80 1.96 -9.15 -2.89
N THR A 81 2.66 -8.03 -3.15
CA THR A 81 2.11 -7.04 -4.07
C THR A 81 1.95 -7.61 -5.48
N TYR A 82 2.93 -8.38 -5.97
CA TYR A 82 2.83 -9.09 -7.25
C TYR A 82 1.60 -10.00 -7.30
N LEU A 83 1.43 -10.87 -6.31
CA LEU A 83 0.28 -11.76 -6.23
C LEU A 83 -1.05 -10.98 -6.18
N TYR A 84 -1.09 -9.86 -5.47
CA TYR A 84 -2.29 -9.03 -5.36
C TYR A 84 -2.69 -8.41 -6.71
N TYR A 85 -1.81 -7.68 -7.39
CA TYR A 85 -2.22 -7.04 -8.64
C TYR A 85 -2.35 -8.04 -9.80
N ALA A 86 -1.49 -9.07 -9.87
CA ALA A 86 -1.46 -10.01 -10.98
C ALA A 86 -2.54 -11.10 -10.87
N ASN A 87 -2.74 -11.69 -9.68
CA ASN A 87 -3.70 -12.80 -9.52
C ASN A 87 -5.05 -12.36 -8.95
N PHE A 88 -5.07 -11.40 -8.01
CA PHE A 88 -6.32 -11.01 -7.34
C PHE A 88 -7.09 -9.92 -8.09
N GLN A 89 -6.40 -8.86 -8.53
CA GLN A 89 -7.02 -7.80 -9.34
C GLN A 89 -6.95 -8.04 -10.85
N LYS A 90 -6.04 -8.93 -11.32
CA LYS A 90 -5.81 -9.24 -12.75
C LYS A 90 -5.73 -7.99 -13.64
N ILE A 91 -5.03 -7.00 -13.12
CA ILE A 91 -4.92 -5.71 -13.78
C ILE A 91 -4.01 -5.84 -15.00
N ASP A 92 -4.45 -5.27 -16.13
CA ASP A 92 -3.58 -5.06 -17.28
C ASP A 92 -2.54 -4.00 -16.94
N GLU A 93 -1.29 -4.44 -16.76
CA GLU A 93 -0.19 -3.62 -16.25
C GLU A 93 0.10 -2.40 -17.15
N GLU A 94 -0.19 -2.50 -18.45
CA GLU A 94 -0.02 -1.40 -19.41
C GLU A 94 -0.98 -0.23 -19.12
N ALA A 95 -2.16 -0.50 -18.56
CA ALA A 95 -3.15 0.54 -18.25
C ALA A 95 -2.76 1.44 -17.07
N TYR A 96 -1.80 1.03 -16.23
CA TYR A 96 -1.41 1.71 -15.00
C TYR A 96 0.01 2.30 -15.04
N GLY A 97 0.58 2.48 -16.24
CA GLY A 97 1.93 3.01 -16.42
C GLY A 97 3.05 1.96 -16.35
N GLY A 98 2.67 0.67 -16.39
CA GLY A 98 3.57 -0.46 -16.38
C GLY A 98 3.89 -1.01 -14.99
N THR A 99 4.43 -2.23 -14.96
CA THR A 99 4.78 -2.97 -13.74
C THR A 99 5.68 -2.16 -12.80
N SER A 100 6.58 -1.34 -13.34
CA SER A 100 7.56 -0.60 -12.53
C SER A 100 6.92 0.47 -11.65
N GLU A 101 5.78 1.04 -12.03
CA GLU A 101 5.16 2.12 -11.25
C GLU A 101 4.46 1.54 -10.03
N ILE A 102 3.63 0.51 -10.25
CA ILE A 102 2.99 -0.28 -9.18
C ILE A 102 4.03 -0.91 -8.24
N LEU A 103 5.15 -1.37 -8.80
CA LEU A 103 6.18 -2.03 -7.99
C LEU A 103 6.96 -1.05 -7.11
N LYS A 104 7.17 0.18 -7.58
CA LYS A 104 7.88 1.23 -6.81
C LYS A 104 6.97 1.91 -5.80
N GLU A 105 5.67 1.95 -6.07
CA GLU A 105 4.69 2.59 -5.20
C GLU A 105 4.74 2.01 -3.78
N GLY A 106 4.94 2.88 -2.79
CA GLY A 106 5.04 2.51 -1.38
C GLY A 106 6.22 1.60 -0.97
N LEU A 107 7.14 1.24 -1.86
CA LEU A 107 8.24 0.30 -1.53
C LEU A 107 9.23 0.92 -0.53
N MET A 108 9.73 2.13 -0.82
CA MET A 108 10.74 2.79 0.02
C MET A 108 10.17 3.27 1.36
N THR A 109 8.91 3.70 1.37
CA THR A 109 8.22 4.14 2.59
C THR A 109 7.90 2.94 3.49
N SER A 110 7.39 1.84 2.93
CA SER A 110 7.16 0.61 3.69
C SER A 110 8.45 -0.02 4.21
N PHE A 111 9.56 0.05 3.44
CA PHE A 111 10.89 -0.35 3.91
C PHE A 111 11.35 0.47 5.11
N SER A 112 11.17 1.79 5.06
CA SER A 112 11.54 2.68 6.16
C SER A 112 10.71 2.36 7.42
N ALA A 113 9.40 2.14 7.26
CA ALA A 113 8.54 1.76 8.38
C ALA A 113 8.90 0.40 8.98
N PHE A 114 9.19 -0.59 8.13
CA PHE A 114 9.72 -1.88 8.54
C PHE A 114 10.96 -1.74 9.41
N LEU A 115 11.96 -0.96 8.96
CA LEU A 115 13.20 -0.72 9.71
C LEU A 115 12.93 -0.06 11.07
N VAL A 116 12.09 0.98 11.10
CA VAL A 116 11.76 1.69 12.35
C VAL A 116 11.13 0.74 13.36
N VAL A 117 10.12 -0.02 12.95
CA VAL A 117 9.44 -0.98 13.84
C VAL A 117 10.40 -2.07 14.27
N TRP A 118 11.18 -2.63 13.34
CA TRP A 118 12.14 -3.69 13.64
C TRP A 118 13.18 -3.25 14.66
N ILE A 119 13.83 -2.09 14.46
CA ILE A 119 14.88 -1.59 15.36
C ILE A 119 14.31 -1.30 16.75
N ILE A 120 13.13 -0.67 16.84
CA ILE A 120 12.50 -0.35 18.12
C ILE A 120 12.19 -1.63 18.91
N PHE A 121 11.53 -2.59 18.28
CA PHE A 121 11.13 -3.83 18.96
C PHE A 121 12.33 -4.72 19.28
N TYR A 122 13.26 -4.87 18.34
CA TYR A 122 14.48 -5.65 18.55
C TYR A 122 15.27 -5.07 19.73
N SER A 123 15.47 -3.75 19.76
CA SER A 123 16.19 -3.08 20.85
C SER A 123 15.44 -3.24 22.18
N SER A 124 14.12 -3.01 22.19
CA SER A 124 13.33 -3.11 23.42
C SER A 124 13.30 -4.52 24.02
N LEU A 125 13.26 -5.57 23.19
CA LEU A 125 13.11 -6.95 23.65
C LEU A 125 14.44 -7.65 23.93
N HIS A 126 15.52 -7.23 23.26
CA HIS A 126 16.80 -7.92 23.33
C HIS A 126 17.92 -7.13 24.01
N ALA A 127 17.72 -5.84 24.36
CA ALA A 127 18.73 -5.00 25.00
C ALA A 127 19.24 -5.53 26.35
N GLU A 128 18.46 -6.31 27.08
CA GLU A 128 18.87 -6.84 28.40
C GLU A 128 19.52 -8.23 28.33
N THR A 129 19.63 -8.82 27.13
CA THR A 129 20.13 -10.20 26.93
C THR A 129 21.60 -10.25 26.49
N THR A 130 22.30 -9.11 26.46
CA THR A 130 23.75 -9.01 26.15
C THR A 130 24.46 -8.34 27.31
#